data_AF-X1AZN5-F1
#
_entry.id   AF-X1AZN5-F1
#
_cell.length_a   1.000
_cell.length_b   1.000
_cell.length_c   1.000
_cell.angle_alpha   90.00
_cell.angle_beta   90.00
_cell.angle_gamma   90.00
#
_symmetry.space_group_name_H-M   'P 1'
#
loop_
_entity.id
_entity.type
_entity.pdbx_description
1 polymer ?
#
loop_
_entity_poly.entity_id
_entity_poly.type
_entity_poly.pdbx_seq_one_letter_code
_entity_poly.pdbx_strand_id
1 'polypeptide(L)'
;QDEYNIIFASGTVDLSKVKIEDEVKKIEVNTIFADGKVVLNPDIPTLIKASSAFGELELPDKSSVIFSSQKYRIGDISTNQGYLEIKASAVFGKLKFITTN
;
A
#
# COMPACT_ATOMS: atom_id res chain seq x y z
N GLN A 1 -30.27 8.02 22.03
CA GLN A 1 -29.16 8.94 21.78
C GLN A 1 -28.88 8.81 20.30
N ASP A 2 -28.98 9.90 19.54
CA ASP A 2 -29.01 9.80 18.09
C ASP A 2 -27.59 9.94 17.52
N GLU A 3 -27.16 8.95 16.73
CA GLU A 3 -25.84 8.85 16.12
C GLU A 3 -26.00 8.87 14.60
N TYR A 4 -25.28 9.75 13.92
CA TYR A 4 -25.32 9.91 12.48
C TYR A 4 -23.90 9.86 11.92
N ASN A 5 -23.62 8.87 11.09
CA ASN A 5 -22.31 8.64 10.48
C ASN A 5 -22.39 8.87 8.97
N ILE A 6 -21.46 9.66 8.42
CA ILE A 6 -21.25 9.83 6.98
C ILE A 6 -19.95 9.12 6.64
N ILE A 7 -20.03 8.00 5.91
CA ILE A 7 -18.90 7.13 5.59
C ILE A 7 -18.60 7.27 4.09
N PHE A 8 -17.33 7.49 3.76
CA PHE A 8 -16.87 7.64 2.38
C PHE A 8 -16.55 6.29 1.71
N ALA A 9 -16.13 6.34 0.45
CA ALA A 9 -15.89 5.16 -0.39
C ALA A 9 -14.78 4.25 0.17
N SER A 10 -14.89 2.96 -0.15
CA SER A 10 -13.81 1.99 0.05
C SER A 10 -13.45 1.27 -1.24
N GLY A 11 -12.18 0.86 -1.37
CA GLY A 11 -11.66 0.21 -2.57
C GLY A 11 -10.60 -0.83 -2.27
N THR A 12 -10.50 -1.86 -3.12
CA THR A 12 -9.42 -2.86 -3.07
C THR A 12 -8.67 -2.89 -4.39
N VAL A 13 -7.35 -2.78 -4.32
CA VAL A 13 -6.43 -3.02 -5.44
C VAL A 13 -5.76 -4.36 -5.22
N ASP A 14 -6.07 -5.34 -6.06
CA ASP A 14 -5.42 -6.66 -6.00
C ASP A 14 -4.20 -6.70 -6.94
N LEU A 15 -3.02 -6.70 -6.33
CA LEU A 15 -1.73 -6.82 -7.03
C LEU A 15 -1.10 -8.20 -6.83
N SER A 16 -1.78 -9.15 -6.18
CA SER A 16 -1.22 -10.49 -5.88
C SER A 16 -0.88 -11.31 -7.13
N LYS A 17 -1.51 -10.99 -8.26
CA LYS A 17 -1.33 -11.67 -9.54
C LYS A 17 -0.46 -10.89 -10.52
N VAL A 18 0.16 -9.80 -10.07
CA VAL A 18 1.09 -9.04 -10.91
C VAL A 18 2.26 -9.95 -11.27
N LYS A 19 2.61 -10.01 -12.55
CA LYS A 19 3.83 -10.66 -13.02
C LYS A 19 4.95 -9.64 -13.06
N ILE A 20 6.08 -10.00 -12.49
CA ILE A 20 7.33 -9.25 -12.52
C ILE A 20 8.35 -10.17 -13.20
N GLU A 21 8.93 -9.69 -14.29
CA GLU A 21 9.99 -10.38 -15.02
C GLU A 21 11.33 -9.72 -14.62
N ASP A 22 12.15 -9.28 -15.57
CA ASP A 22 13.45 -8.67 -15.29
C ASP A 22 13.41 -7.12 -15.22
N GLU A 23 12.23 -6.55 -14.93
CA GLU A 23 12.02 -5.10 -14.88
C GLU A 23 11.39 -4.60 -13.57
N VAL A 24 11.62 -3.32 -13.28
CA VAL A 24 10.96 -2.64 -12.15
C VAL A 24 9.59 -2.14 -12.58
N LYS A 25 8.54 -2.76 -12.07
CA LYS A 25 7.17 -2.32 -12.32
C LYS A 25 6.76 -1.28 -11.29
N LYS A 26 6.42 -0.06 -11.74
CA LYS A 26 6.02 1.04 -10.87
C LYS A 26 4.51 1.19 -10.83
N ILE A 27 3.93 1.28 -9.64
CA ILE A 27 2.51 1.52 -9.40
C ILE A 27 2.35 2.64 -8.37
N GLU A 28 1.41 3.55 -8.61
CA GLU A 28 1.04 4.60 -7.67
C GLU A 28 -0.38 4.36 -7.14
N VAL A 29 -0.54 4.39 -5.82
CA VAL A 29 -1.82 4.20 -5.14
C VAL A 29 -2.04 5.37 -4.19
N ASN A 30 -3.10 6.14 -4.44
CA ASN A 30 -3.48 7.27 -3.59
C ASN A 30 -4.86 7.02 -3.00
N THR A 31 -5.00 7.25 -1.70
CA THR A 31 -6.27 7.19 -0.99
C THR A 31 -6.54 8.54 -0.35
N ILE A 32 -7.65 9.17 -0.74
CA ILE A 32 -8.02 10.54 -0.33
C ILE A 32 -9.47 10.50 0.15
N PHE A 33 -9.74 10.89 1.41
CA PHE A 33 -11.08 10.83 2.01
C PHE A 33 -11.77 9.47 1.82
N ALA A 34 -11.02 8.38 1.98
CA ALA A 34 -11.50 7.02 1.68
C ALA A 34 -10.71 5.97 2.44
N ASP A 35 -11.20 4.72 2.40
CA ASP A 35 -10.48 3.56 2.91
C ASP A 35 -10.08 2.61 1.76
N GLY A 36 -8.78 2.46 1.57
CA GLY A 36 -8.20 1.60 0.55
C GLY A 36 -7.54 0.36 1.15
N LYS A 37 -7.54 -0.73 0.37
CA LYS A 37 -6.78 -1.94 0.66
C LYS A 37 -5.96 -2.33 -0.57
N VAL A 38 -4.69 -2.64 -0.39
CA VAL A 38 -3.83 -3.22 -1.43
C VAL A 38 -3.47 -4.64 -1.01
N VAL A 39 -3.73 -5.60 -1.90
CA VAL A 39 -3.39 -7.01 -1.69
C VAL A 39 -2.12 -7.32 -2.47
N LEU A 40 -1.12 -7.87 -1.78
CA LEU A 40 0.19 -8.22 -2.32
C LEU A 40 0.41 -9.73 -2.27
N ASN A 41 1.31 -10.22 -3.12
CA ASN A 41 1.87 -11.55 -3.02
C ASN A 41 3.23 -11.44 -2.30
N PRO A 42 3.43 -12.14 -1.16
CA PRO A 42 4.69 -12.07 -0.41
C PRO A 42 5.90 -12.64 -1.19
N ASP A 43 5.67 -13.48 -2.20
CA ASP A 43 6.72 -14.06 -3.04
C ASP A 43 7.26 -13.08 -4.09
N ILE A 44 6.58 -11.95 -4.31
CA ILE A 44 7.01 -10.92 -5.25
C ILE A 44 7.82 -9.86 -4.50
N PRO A 45 9.12 -9.67 -4.82
CA PRO A 45 9.91 -8.60 -4.24
C PRO A 45 9.22 -7.25 -4.44
N THR A 46 8.96 -6.54 -3.35
CA THR A 46 8.15 -5.31 -3.37
C THR A 46 8.78 -4.22 -2.51
N LEU A 47 8.99 -3.04 -3.10
CA LEU A 47 9.37 -1.82 -2.41
C LEU A 47 8.14 -0.91 -2.28
N ILE A 48 7.67 -0.68 -1.06
CA ILE A 48 6.61 0.29 -0.78
C ILE A 48 7.26 1.59 -0.31
N LYS A 49 7.02 2.69 -1.03
CA LYS A 49 7.33 4.07 -0.62
C LYS A 49 6.04 4.68 -0.08
N ALA A 50 5.81 4.52 1.21
CA ALA A 50 4.62 4.95 1.90
C ALA A 50 4.77 6.39 2.41
N SER A 51 3.77 7.24 2.20
CA SER A 51 3.72 8.61 2.72
C SER A 51 2.31 8.95 3.18
N SER A 52 2.17 9.36 4.44
CA SER A 52 0.90 9.84 4.97
C SER A 52 1.05 11.26 5.51
N ALA A 53 0.03 12.09 5.28
CA ALA A 53 -0.11 13.38 5.95
C ALA A 53 -1.21 13.26 7.02
N PHE A 54 -2.47 13.49 6.63
CA PHE A 54 -3.63 13.47 7.53
C PHE A 54 -4.39 12.15 7.51
N GLY A 55 -3.73 11.03 7.19
CA GLY A 55 -4.33 9.71 7.12
C GLY A 55 -3.47 8.65 7.80
N GLU A 56 -3.79 7.39 7.55
CA GLU A 56 -3.01 6.25 8.02
C GLU A 56 -2.64 5.34 6.85
N LEU A 57 -1.37 4.96 6.78
CA LEU A 57 -0.89 3.89 5.90
C LEU A 57 -0.45 2.71 6.76
N GLU A 58 -1.22 1.62 6.75
CA GLU A 58 -0.88 0.40 7.49
C GLU A 58 -0.10 -0.55 6.55
N LEU A 59 1.15 -0.85 6.92
CA LEU A 59 2.06 -1.73 6.19
C LEU A 59 1.74 -3.21 6.47
N PRO A 60 2.27 -4.16 5.68
CA PRO A 60 1.99 -5.59 5.86
C PRO A 60 2.32 -6.16 7.24
N ASP A 61 3.33 -5.61 7.91
CA ASP A 61 3.71 -5.97 9.29
C ASP A 61 2.84 -5.31 10.37
N LYS A 62 1.79 -4.60 9.96
CA LYS A 62 0.87 -3.80 10.79
C LYS A 62 1.49 -2.55 11.41
N SER A 63 2.70 -2.17 11.01
CA SER A 63 3.23 -0.84 11.35
C SER A 63 2.49 0.26 10.58
N SER A 64 2.30 1.41 11.21
CA SER A 64 1.54 2.52 10.62
C SER A 64 2.45 3.71 10.29
N VAL A 65 2.29 4.24 9.08
CA VAL A 65 2.89 5.49 8.62
C VAL A 65 1.83 6.58 8.77
N ILE A 66 2.02 7.46 9.75
CA ILE A 66 1.13 8.58 10.07
C ILE A 66 1.97 9.85 10.09
N PHE A 67 1.52 10.90 9.40
CA PHE A 67 2.21 12.19 9.31
C PHE A 67 3.72 12.06 9.05
N SER A 68 4.11 11.18 8.13
CA SER A 68 5.49 10.79 7.87
C SER A 68 5.62 10.04 6.54
N SER A 69 6.85 9.67 6.19
CA SER A 69 7.12 8.77 5.07
C SER A 69 8.09 7.68 5.48
N GLN A 70 7.92 6.49 4.91
CA GLN A 70 8.72 5.31 5.19
C GLN A 70 8.87 4.45 3.94
N LYS A 71 10.00 3.75 3.84
CA LYS A 71 10.18 2.66 2.88
C LYS A 71 10.00 1.32 3.57
N TYR A 72 9.19 0.44 2.99
CA TYR A 72 8.98 -0.92 3.45
C TYR A 72 9.36 -1.89 2.33
N ARG A 73 10.01 -3.00 2.69
CA ARG A 73 10.51 -3.99 1.72
C ARG A 73 9.94 -5.36 2.03
N ILE A 74 9.51 -6.05 0.98
CA ILE A 74 9.13 -7.46 0.98
C ILE A 74 10.13 -8.19 0.09
N GLY A 75 10.71 -9.29 0.58
CA GLY A 75 11.70 -10.07 -0.15
C GLY A 75 13.01 -9.31 -0.42
N ASP A 76 13.89 -9.97 -1.18
CA ASP A 76 15.17 -9.39 -1.60
C ASP A 76 15.00 -8.53 -2.85
N ILE A 77 15.41 -7.27 -2.77
CA ILE A 77 15.27 -6.31 -3.86
C ILE A 77 16.65 -6.03 -4.46
N SER A 78 16.82 -6.43 -5.71
CA SER A 78 18.02 -6.20 -6.52
C SER A 78 17.67 -5.43 -7.78
N THR A 79 18.62 -4.65 -8.32
CA THR A 79 18.46 -4.00 -9.63
C THR A 79 18.63 -4.99 -10.79
N ASN A 80 19.18 -6.18 -10.53
CA ASN A 80 19.40 -7.23 -11.52
C ASN A 80 18.24 -8.23 -11.61
N GLN A 81 17.21 -8.04 -10.79
CA GLN A 81 15.98 -8.83 -10.76
C GLN A 81 14.81 -7.83 -10.79
N GLY A 82 13.73 -8.15 -11.50
CA GLY A 82 12.56 -7.28 -11.45
C GLY A 82 11.95 -7.24 -10.04
N TYR A 83 11.36 -6.10 -9.69
CA TYR A 83 10.59 -5.96 -8.45
C TYR A 83 9.42 -4.99 -8.65
N LEU A 84 8.44 -5.09 -7.77
CA LEU A 84 7.30 -4.17 -7.72
C LEU A 84 7.66 -2.94 -6.87
N GLU A 85 7.62 -1.75 -7.46
CA GLU A 85 7.74 -0.50 -6.72
C GLU A 85 6.37 0.15 -6.58
N ILE A 86 5.91 0.32 -5.35
CA ILE A 86 4.63 0.97 -5.04
C ILE A 86 4.90 2.31 -4.37
N LYS A 87 4.42 3.40 -4.97
CA LYS A 87 4.34 4.70 -4.32
C LYS A 87 2.93 4.85 -3.74
N ALA A 88 2.84 4.93 -2.42
CA ALA A 88 1.57 4.89 -1.72
C ALA A 88 1.35 6.16 -0.90
N SER A 89 0.22 6.83 -1.10
CA SER A 89 -0.15 8.02 -0.34
C SER A 89 -1.53 7.89 0.31
N ALA A 90 -1.65 8.28 1.57
CA ALA A 90 -2.94 8.42 2.26
C ALA A 90 -3.13 9.84 2.80
N VAL A 91 -4.28 10.44 2.51
CA VAL A 91 -4.66 11.79 2.94
C VAL A 91 -6.12 11.74 3.43
N PHE A 92 -6.37 12.07 4.70
CA PHE A 92 -7.71 12.05 5.31
C PHE A 92 -8.45 10.71 5.14
N GLY A 93 -7.74 9.58 5.25
CA GLY A 93 -8.29 8.25 5.08
C GLY A 93 -7.25 7.17 5.43
N LYS A 94 -7.59 5.90 5.22
CA LYS A 94 -6.69 4.78 5.50
C LYS A 94 -6.33 3.99 4.25
N LEU A 95 -5.06 3.66 4.06
CA LEU A 95 -4.63 2.70 3.04
C LEU A 95 -3.90 1.54 3.71
N LYS A 96 -4.47 0.34 3.61
CA LYS A 96 -3.93 -0.87 4.24
C LYS A 96 -3.31 -1.80 3.22
N PHE A 97 -2.06 -2.20 3.46
CA PHE A 97 -1.42 -3.28 2.72
C PHE A 97 -1.63 -4.60 3.46
N ILE A 98 -2.00 -5.64 2.71
CA ILE A 98 -2.03 -7.03 3.20
C ILE A 98 -1.30 -7.94 2.23
N THR A 99 -0.64 -8.98 2.74
CA THR A 99 -0.12 -10.08 1.92
C THR A 99 -1.14 -11.21 1.87
N THR A 100 -1.19 -11.90 0.73
CA THR A 100 -1.86 -13.19 0.61
C THR A 100 -1.10 -14.22 1.46
N ASN A 101 -1.84 -15.08 2.17
CA ASN A 101 -1.29 -16.21 2.92
C ASN A 101 -1.07 -17.41 2.01
#